data_AF-A0A0J6L964-F1
#
_entry.id   AF-A0A0J6L964-F1
#
_cell.length_a   1.000
_cell.length_b   1.000
_cell.length_c   1.000
_cell.angle_alpha   90.00
_cell.angle_beta   90.00
_cell.angle_gamma   90.00
#
_symmetry.space_group_name_H-M   'P 1'
#
loop_
_entity.id
_entity.type
_entity.pdbx_description
1 polymer ?
#
loop_
_entity_poly.entity_id
_entity_poly.type
_entity_poly.pdbx_seq_one_letter_code
_entity_poly.pdbx_strand_id
1 'polypeptide(L)'
;MIDGTNVEAIPVFFWRIYYSVLFIFLIIGILNCYQFKKDKLKMKLNILNLIFIVSIPVVSLLNSINRKGNEYDHFMYSLKQFDIWAIYTMIGYLYVIIHFFCSFYFLVTPKLQPKN
;
A
#
# COMPACT_ATOMS: atom_id res chain seq x y z
N MET A 1 -2.66 -19.94 32.55
CA MET A 1 -2.60 -18.53 33.00
C MET A 1 -1.81 -17.79 31.94
N ILE A 2 -2.48 -16.97 31.14
CA ILE A 2 -1.81 -16.08 30.18
C ILE A 2 -1.50 -14.83 30.98
N ASP A 3 -0.21 -14.57 31.17
CA ASP A 3 0.27 -13.42 31.93
C ASP A 3 -0.23 -12.12 31.28
N GLY A 4 -0.71 -11.21 32.12
CA GLY A 4 -1.23 -9.93 31.69
C GLY A 4 -0.09 -8.97 31.33
N THR A 5 -0.44 -7.97 30.53
CA THR A 5 0.23 -6.66 30.41
C THR A 5 1.40 -6.49 29.45
N ASN A 6 1.46 -7.19 28.31
CA ASN A 6 2.11 -6.62 27.12
C ASN A 6 1.25 -6.88 25.87
N VAL A 7 0.59 -5.84 25.36
CA VAL A 7 0.18 -5.85 23.95
C VAL A 7 1.48 -5.80 23.15
N GLU A 8 1.96 -6.95 22.68
CA GLU A 8 3.16 -6.99 21.85
C GLU A 8 2.86 -6.26 20.53
N ALA A 9 3.39 -5.06 20.39
CA ALA A 9 3.34 -4.35 19.12
C ALA A 9 4.41 -4.91 18.18
N ILE A 10 4.14 -4.84 16.87
CA ILE A 10 5.19 -5.13 15.90
C ILE A 10 6.38 -4.18 16.14
N PRO A 11 7.63 -4.67 16.13
CA PRO A 11 8.80 -3.87 16.44
C PRO A 11 8.88 -2.56 15.64
N VAL A 12 9.29 -1.47 16.28
CA VAL A 12 9.37 -0.13 15.68
C VAL A 12 10.19 -0.09 14.38
N PHE A 13 11.19 -0.96 14.25
CA PHE A 13 11.98 -1.08 13.02
C PHE A 13 11.15 -1.53 11.80
N PHE A 14 10.16 -2.41 11.98
CA PHE A 14 9.24 -2.81 10.91
C PHE A 14 8.49 -1.59 10.37
N TRP A 15 7.94 -0.76 11.25
CA TRP A 15 7.24 0.46 10.86
C TRP A 15 8.14 1.43 10.11
N ARG A 16 9.40 1.57 10.53
CA ARG A 16 10.39 2.37 9.80
C ARG A 16 10.62 1.88 8.38
N ILE A 17 10.78 0.57 8.17
CA ILE A 17 10.89 -0.01 6.82
C ILE A 17 9.60 0.23 6.04
N TYR A 18 8.46 -0.11 6.63
CA TYR A 18 7.15 -0.01 6.00
C TYR A 18 6.87 1.40 5.47
N TYR A 19 7.06 2.43 6.29
CA TYR A 19 6.86 3.83 5.86
C TYR A 19 7.91 4.29 4.86
N SER A 20 9.15 3.78 4.93
CA SER A 20 10.18 4.08 3.92
C SER A 20 9.80 3.50 2.55
N VAL A 21 9.29 2.27 2.50
CA VAL A 21 8.82 1.64 1.26
C VAL A 21 7.62 2.40 0.70
N LEU A 22 6.64 2.75 1.54
CA LEU A 22 5.49 3.56 1.10
C LEU A 22 5.93 4.93 0.56
N PHE A 23 6.93 5.56 1.19
CA PHE A 23 7.47 6.83 0.73
C PHE A 23 8.15 6.70 -0.64
N ILE A 24 8.91 5.64 -0.88
CA ILE A 24 9.47 5.35 -2.21
C ILE A 24 8.35 5.17 -3.24
N PHE A 25 7.31 4.41 -2.91
CA PHE A 25 6.17 4.20 -3.80
C PHE A 25 5.41 5.51 -4.08
N LEU A 26 5.32 6.40 -3.09
CA LEU A 26 4.72 7.71 -3.25
C LEU A 26 5.51 8.56 -4.26
N ILE A 27 6.83 8.64 -4.11
CA ILE A 27 7.71 9.36 -5.04
C ILE A 27 7.55 8.82 -6.46
N ILE A 28 7.62 7.49 -6.63
CA ILE A 28 7.48 6.83 -7.94
C ILE A 28 6.10 7.14 -8.55
N GLY A 29 5.04 7.05 -7.76
CA GLY A 29 3.68 7.38 -8.22
C GLY A 29 3.55 8.82 -8.69
N ILE A 30 4.15 9.77 -7.98
CA ILE A 30 4.17 11.19 -8.36
C ILE A 30 4.94 11.37 -9.68
N LEU A 31 6.13 10.78 -9.81
CA LEU A 31 6.92 10.85 -11.04
C LEU A 31 6.18 10.25 -12.24
N ASN A 32 5.50 9.12 -12.05
CA ASN A 32 4.69 8.50 -13.09
C ASN A 32 3.49 9.37 -13.52
N CYS A 33 2.84 10.07 -12.58
CA CYS A 33 1.80 11.06 -12.93
C CYS A 33 2.33 12.14 -13.88
N TYR A 34 3.55 12.65 -13.63
CA TYR A 34 4.18 13.64 -14.51
C TYR A 34 4.58 13.04 -15.87
N GLN A 35 5.14 11.83 -15.89
CA GLN A 35 5.57 11.15 -17.11
C GLN A 35 4.38 10.82 -18.03
N PHE A 36 3.27 10.35 -17.46
CA PHE A 36 2.09 9.89 -18.21
C PHE A 36 0.98 10.94 -18.30
N LYS A 37 1.27 12.22 -18.08
CA LYS A 37 0.27 13.31 -18.13
C LYS A 37 -0.56 13.39 -19.42
N LYS A 38 -0.03 12.87 -20.53
CA LYS A 38 -0.74 12.82 -21.84
C LYS A 38 -1.62 11.58 -21.99
N ASP A 39 -1.34 10.51 -21.26
CA ASP A 39 -2.11 9.27 -21.26
C ASP A 39 -3.11 9.30 -20.10
N LYS A 40 -4.35 9.70 -20.41
CA LYS A 40 -5.41 9.90 -19.41
C LYS A 40 -5.69 8.65 -18.59
N LEU A 41 -5.55 7.44 -19.15
CA LEU A 41 -5.80 6.19 -18.43
C LEU A 41 -4.68 5.93 -17.42
N LYS A 42 -3.42 6.00 -17.86
CA LYS A 42 -2.27 5.82 -16.96
C LYS A 42 -2.21 6.89 -15.88
N MET A 43 -2.58 8.13 -16.20
CA MET A 43 -2.66 9.20 -15.21
C MET A 43 -3.68 8.86 -14.11
N LYS A 44 -4.89 8.42 -14.48
CA LYS A 44 -5.92 8.02 -13.51
C LYS A 44 -5.47 6.85 -12.62
N LEU A 45 -4.82 5.83 -13.19
CA LEU A 45 -4.29 4.70 -12.44
C LEU A 45 -3.20 5.13 -11.45
N ASN A 46 -2.29 6.02 -11.85
CA ASN A 46 -1.28 6.55 -10.92
C ASN A 46 -1.89 7.41 -9.81
N ILE A 47 -2.91 8.22 -10.11
CA ILE A 47 -3.65 8.98 -9.08
C ILE A 47 -4.34 8.03 -8.10
N LEU A 48 -4.99 6.98 -8.59
CA LEU A 48 -5.62 5.96 -7.75
C LEU A 48 -4.59 5.27 -6.85
N ASN A 49 -3.40 4.96 -7.39
CA ASN A 49 -2.29 4.40 -6.62
C ASN A 49 -1.83 5.34 -5.49
N LEU A 50 -1.72 6.65 -5.75
CA LEU A 50 -1.37 7.64 -4.73
C LEU A 50 -2.42 7.71 -3.61
N ILE A 51 -3.71 7.63 -3.97
CA ILE A 51 -4.79 7.58 -2.99
C ILE A 51 -4.60 6.37 -2.08
N PHE A 52 -4.38 5.18 -2.65
CA PHE A 52 -4.18 3.95 -1.87
C PHE A 52 -2.94 3.99 -0.97
N ILE A 53 -1.81 4.50 -1.45
CA ILE A 53 -0.56 4.61 -0.66
C ILE A 53 -0.79 5.41 0.63
N VAL A 54 -1.65 6.43 0.59
CA VAL A 54 -1.95 7.28 1.74
C VAL A 54 -3.12 6.74 2.57
N SER A 55 -4.19 6.29 1.93
CA SER A 55 -5.41 5.90 2.63
C SER A 55 -5.26 4.58 3.38
N ILE A 56 -4.51 3.61 2.84
CA ILE A 56 -4.30 2.31 3.47
C ILE A 56 -3.69 2.44 4.88
N PRO A 57 -2.53 3.12 5.07
CA PRO A 57 -1.96 3.26 6.41
C PRO A 57 -2.88 4.03 7.34
N VAL A 58 -3.58 5.06 6.87
CA VAL A 58 -4.53 5.83 7.69
C VAL A 58 -5.69 4.95 8.16
N VAL A 59 -6.34 4.22 7.25
CA VAL A 59 -7.45 3.30 7.58
C VAL A 59 -6.98 2.19 8.51
N SER A 60 -5.80 1.62 8.25
CA SER A 60 -5.21 0.57 9.09
C SER A 60 -4.93 1.07 10.50
N LEU A 61 -4.34 2.27 10.64
CA LEU A 61 -4.04 2.88 11.94
C LEU A 61 -5.31 3.13 12.74
N LEU A 62 -6.33 3.77 12.14
CA LEU A 62 -7.59 4.08 12.82
C LEU A 62 -8.30 2.82 13.35
N ASN A 63 -8.30 1.74 12.57
CA ASN A 63 -8.94 0.49 12.99
C ASN A 63 -8.09 -0.36 13.95
N SER A 64 -6.82 -0.01 14.14
CA SER A 64 -5.88 -0.72 15.02
C SER A 64 -5.70 -0.07 16.40
N ILE A 65 -6.39 1.04 16.69
CA ILE A 65 -6.30 1.77 17.98
C ILE A 65 -6.82 0.93 19.14
N ASN A 66 -7.96 0.24 18.96
CA ASN A 66 -8.61 -0.57 20.01
C ASN A 66 -8.37 -2.07 19.83
N ARG A 67 -7.25 -2.46 19.23
CA ARG A 67 -6.94 -3.85 18.94
C ARG A 67 -6.73 -4.67 20.21
N LYS A 68 -6.93 -5.99 20.09
CA LYS A 68 -6.49 -6.98 21.09
C LYS A 68 -5.34 -7.79 20.48
N GLY A 69 -4.15 -7.71 21.07
CA GLY A 69 -2.94 -8.35 20.54
C GLY A 69 -2.15 -7.47 19.56
N ASN A 70 -1.30 -8.07 18.74
CA ASN A 70 -0.46 -7.35 17.79
C ASN A 70 -1.29 -6.84 16.58
N GLU A 71 -0.74 -5.88 15.84
CA GLU A 71 -1.42 -5.25 14.70
C GLU A 71 -1.73 -6.22 13.56
N TYR A 72 -0.86 -7.21 13.35
CA TYR A 72 -1.00 -8.21 12.30
C TYR A 72 -2.13 -9.20 12.60
N ASP A 73 -2.20 -9.71 13.83
CA ASP A 73 -3.23 -10.62 14.30
C ASP A 73 -4.59 -9.95 14.28
N HIS A 74 -4.65 -8.68 14.69
CA HIS A 74 -5.87 -7.87 14.60
C HIS A 74 -6.35 -7.73 13.16
N PHE A 75 -5.43 -7.43 12.24
CA PHE A 75 -5.74 -7.36 10.81
C PHE A 75 -6.23 -8.71 10.25
N MET A 76 -5.54 -9.81 10.58
CA MET A 76 -5.92 -11.16 10.12
C MET A 76 -7.25 -11.63 10.71
N TYR A 77 -7.52 -11.30 11.96
CA TYR A 77 -8.81 -11.55 12.59
C TYR A 77 -9.92 -10.79 11.87
N SER A 78 -9.71 -9.50 11.62
CA SER A 78 -10.66 -8.63 10.92
C SER A 78 -10.92 -9.09 9.49
N LEU A 79 -9.88 -9.58 8.79
CA LEU A 79 -10.03 -10.21 7.47
C LEU A 79 -10.90 -11.47 7.50
N LYS A 80 -10.70 -12.35 8.49
CA LYS A 80 -11.53 -13.55 8.67
C LYS A 80 -12.99 -13.22 8.95
N GLN A 81 -13.25 -12.10 9.62
CA GLN A 81 -14.59 -11.57 9.86
C GLN A 81 -15.17 -10.81 8.66
N PHE A 82 -14.41 -10.68 7.56
CA PHE A 82 -14.79 -9.88 6.39
C PHE A 82 -15.06 -8.41 6.73
N ASP A 83 -14.35 -7.85 7.71
CA ASP A 83 -14.44 -6.44 8.02
C ASP A 83 -14.06 -5.60 6.79
N ILE A 84 -14.92 -4.64 6.44
CA ILE A 84 -14.79 -3.85 5.21
C ILE A 84 -13.44 -3.13 5.15
N TRP A 85 -12.96 -2.60 6.27
CA TRP A 85 -11.67 -1.91 6.32
C TRP A 85 -10.52 -2.87 6.02
N ALA A 86 -10.59 -4.10 6.52
CA ALA A 86 -9.54 -5.09 6.34
C ALA A 86 -9.49 -5.55 4.88
N ILE A 87 -10.65 -5.85 4.28
CA ILE A 87 -10.77 -6.17 2.84
C ILE A 87 -10.25 -5.01 1.98
N TYR A 88 -10.66 -3.78 2.29
CA TYR A 88 -10.21 -2.59 1.59
C TYR A 88 -8.68 -2.47 1.62
N THR A 89 -8.06 -2.61 2.79
CA THR A 89 -6.60 -2.51 2.92
C THR A 89 -5.89 -3.66 2.20
N MET A 90 -6.41 -4.89 2.24
CA MET A 90 -5.84 -6.03 1.52
C MET A 90 -5.85 -5.82 0.00
N ILE A 91 -7.00 -5.44 -0.56
CA ILE A 91 -7.14 -5.13 -1.99
C ILE A 91 -6.25 -3.95 -2.37
N GLY A 92 -6.19 -2.92 -1.52
CA GLY A 92 -5.33 -1.77 -1.70
C GLY A 92 -3.85 -2.14 -1.78
N TYR A 93 -3.36 -2.98 -0.86
CA TYR A 93 -1.97 -3.45 -0.90
C TYR A 93 -1.67 -4.25 -2.17
N LEU A 94 -2.57 -5.16 -2.56
CA LEU A 94 -2.45 -5.91 -3.81
C LEU A 94 -2.37 -4.97 -5.01
N TYR A 95 -3.24 -3.94 -5.06
CA TYR A 95 -3.22 -2.95 -6.13
C TYR A 95 -1.89 -2.20 -6.19
N VAL A 96 -1.39 -1.69 -5.06
CA VAL A 96 -0.13 -0.95 -5.00
C VAL A 96 1.05 -1.80 -5.48
N ILE A 97 1.11 -3.08 -5.07
CA ILE A 97 2.15 -4.01 -5.48
C ILE A 97 2.09 -4.27 -6.99
N ILE A 98 0.90 -4.59 -7.53
CA ILE A 98 0.72 -4.83 -8.97
C ILE A 98 1.10 -3.58 -9.76
N HIS A 99 0.64 -2.41 -9.32
CA HIS A 99 0.93 -1.13 -9.97
C HIS A 99 2.43 -0.82 -9.99
N PHE A 100 3.14 -1.12 -8.90
CA PHE A 100 4.59 -0.98 -8.83
C PHE A 100 5.30 -1.85 -9.87
N PHE A 101 4.99 -3.15 -9.93
CA PHE A 101 5.61 -4.06 -10.91
C PHE A 101 5.27 -3.68 -12.35
N CYS A 102 4.03 -3.29 -12.64
CA CYS A 102 3.64 -2.81 -13.97
C CYS A 102 4.37 -1.52 -14.36
N SER A 103 4.52 -0.59 -13.41
CA SER A 103 5.25 0.67 -13.64
C SER A 103 6.73 0.42 -13.88
N PHE A 104 7.34 -0.47 -13.09
CA PHE A 104 8.75 -0.85 -13.25
C PHE A 104 8.99 -1.55 -14.59
N TYR A 105 8.14 -2.50 -14.97
CA TYR A 105 8.23 -3.17 -16.28
C TYR A 105 8.18 -2.16 -17.42
N PHE A 106 7.23 -1.22 -17.39
CA PHE A 106 7.11 -0.19 -18.42
C PHE A 106 8.32 0.76 -18.47
N LEU A 107 8.93 1.08 -17.32
CA LEU A 107 10.14 1.90 -17.24
C LEU A 107 11.37 1.18 -17.80
N VAL A 108 11.52 -0.12 -17.52
CA VAL A 108 12.68 -0.93 -17.94
C VAL A 108 12.59 -1.37 -19.40
N THR A 109 11.39 -1.57 -19.92
CA THR A 109 11.17 -1.86 -21.34
C THR A 109 10.57 -0.64 -22.04
N PRO A 110 11.35 0.42 -22.33
CA PRO A 110 10.89 1.44 -23.25
C PRO A 110 10.66 0.71 -24.58
N LYS A 111 9.41 0.67 -25.03
CA LYS A 111 9.05 0.03 -26.31
C LYS A 111 10.08 0.44 -27.37
N LEU A 112 10.66 -0.55 -28.03
CA LEU A 112 11.16 -0.47 -29.40
C LEU A 112 10.01 0.10 -30.25
N GLN A 113 9.85 1.41 -30.26
CA GLN A 113 8.88 2.05 -31.12
C GLN A 113 9.51 2.05 -32.52
N PRO A 114 8.92 1.36 -33.52
CA PRO A 114 9.34 1.59 -34.89
C PRO A 114 9.12 3.08 -35.17
N LYS A 115 10.21 3.72 -35.57
CA LYS A 115 10.23 5.11 -36.00
C LYS A 115 9.48 5.14 -37.34
N ASN A 116 8.23 5.58 -37.32
CA ASN A 116 7.51 5.93 -38.54
C ASN A 116 8.11 7.21 -39.13
#